data_AF-A0A7W1E4E0-F1
#
_entry.id   AF-A0A7W1E4E0-F1
#
_cell.length_a   1.000
_cell.length_b   1.000
_cell.length_c   1.000
_cell.angle_alpha   90.00
_cell.angle_beta   90.00
_cell.angle_gamma   90.00
#
_symmetry.space_group_name_H-M   'P 1'
#
loop_
_entity.id
_entity.type
_entity.pdbx_description
1 polymer ?
#
loop_
_entity_poly.entity_id
_entity_poly.type
_entity_poly.pdbx_seq_one_letter_code
_entity_poly.pdbx_strand_id
1 'polypeptide(L)' 'LDVAAEAGAAVVIQPGGGLRDDEIIAAADELGLAMILTGERHFLH' A
#
# COMPACT_ATOMS: atom_id res chain seq x y z
N LEU A 1 -3.55 4.76 4.18
CA LEU A 1 -3.38 5.09 2.75
C LEU A 1 -3.94 6.47 2.46
N ASP A 2 -4.97 6.86 3.20
CA ASP A 2 -5.73 8.11 3.12
C ASP A 2 -4.84 9.35 3.07
N VAL A 3 -3.91 9.51 4.02
CA VAL A 3 -3.00 10.67 4.06
C VAL A 3 -2.14 10.77 2.78
N ALA A 4 -1.69 9.64 2.23
CA ALA A 4 -0.90 9.64 1.00
C ALA A 4 -1.77 9.96 -0.22
N ALA A 5 -2.99 9.42 -0.28
CA ALA A 5 -3.95 9.71 -1.33
C ALA A 5 -4.36 11.20 -1.32
N GLU A 6 -4.66 11.76 -0.14
CA GLU A 6 -4.97 13.18 0.05
C GLU A 6 -3.80 14.08 -0.36
N ALA A 7 -2.56 13.62 -0.16
CA ALA A 7 -1.36 14.31 -0.63
C ALA A 7 -1.12 14.17 -2.16
N GLY A 8 -1.99 13.48 -2.90
CA GLY A 8 -1.91 13.31 -4.34
C GLY A 8 -1.04 12.14 -4.80
N ALA A 9 -0.77 11.16 -3.93
CA ALA A 9 -0.12 9.92 -4.37
C ALA A 9 -0.99 9.19 -5.39
N ALA A 10 -0.37 8.67 -6.46
CA ALA A 10 -1.04 7.84 -7.46
C ALA A 10 -0.72 6.34 -7.31
N VAL A 11 0.40 6.02 -6.65
CA VAL A 11 0.94 4.66 -6.55
C VAL A 11 1.51 4.42 -5.16
N VAL A 12 1.29 3.24 -4.60
CA VAL A 12 1.91 2.76 -3.35
C VAL A 12 2.61 1.43 -3.59
N ILE A 13 3.84 1.30 -3.09
CA ILE A 13 4.64 0.08 -3.19
C ILE A 13 4.92 -0.42 -1.78
N GLN A 14 4.61 -1.68 -1.49
CA GLN A 14 4.86 -2.28 -0.19
C GLN A 14 5.28 -3.75 -0.30
N PRO A 15 5.88 -4.36 0.74
CA PRO A 15 6.24 -5.78 0.73
C PRO A 15 5.05 -6.72 0.67
N GLY A 16 3.95 -6.38 1.36
CA GLY A 16 2.91 -7.35 1.72
C GLY A 16 3.37 -8.36 2.77
N GLY A 17 2.63 -9.44 2.89
CA GLY A 17 2.79 -10.49 3.91
C GLY A 17 2.17 -10.15 5.26
N GLY A 18 1.29 -9.14 5.33
CA GLY A 18 0.55 -8.78 6.54
C GLY A 18 -0.74 -9.57 6.68
N LEU A 19 -1.17 -9.82 7.93
CA LEU A 19 -2.45 -10.47 8.22
C LEU A 19 -3.66 -9.70 7.64
N ARG A 20 -3.50 -8.39 7.44
CA ARG A 20 -4.54 -7.46 7.00
C ARG A 20 -4.27 -6.90 5.60
N ASP A 21 -3.48 -7.59 4.78
CA ASP A 21 -3.17 -7.13 3.43
C ASP A 21 -4.45 -6.96 2.59
N ASP A 22 -5.43 -7.85 2.74
CA ASP A 22 -6.72 -7.76 2.03
C ASP A 22 -7.46 -6.46 2.34
N GLU A 23 -7.47 -6.03 3.61
CA GLU A 23 -8.09 -4.76 4.02
C GLU A 23 -7.33 -3.56 3.43
N ILE A 24 -6.00 -3.65 3.36
CA ILE A 24 -5.15 -2.58 2.82
C ILE A 24 -5.27 -2.48 1.29
N ILE A 25 -5.40 -3.60 0.59
CA ILE A 25 -5.65 -3.64 -0.86
C ILE A 25 -7.02 -3.04 -1.16
N ALA A 26 -8.07 -3.44 -0.43
CA ALA A 26 -9.40 -2.86 -0.60
C ALA A 26 -9.40 -1.34 -0.39
N ALA A 27 -8.70 -0.85 0.64
CA ALA A 27 -8.57 0.59 0.86
C ALA A 27 -7.80 1.30 -0.28
N ALA A 28 -6.82 0.66 -0.91
CA ALA A 28 -6.15 1.22 -2.07
C ALA A 28 -7.08 1.31 -3.29
N ASP A 29 -7.88 0.27 -3.53
CA ASP A 29 -8.88 0.24 -4.60
C ASP A 29 -9.94 1.33 -4.42
N GLU A 30 -10.46 1.50 -3.19
CA GLU A 30 -11.42 2.56 -2.85
C GLU A 30 -10.85 3.97 -3.08
N LEU A 31 -9.56 4.14 -2.82
CA LEU A 31 -8.85 5.40 -3.03
C LEU A 31 -8.36 5.59 -4.48
N GLY A 32 -8.57 4.62 -5.37
CA GLY A 32 -8.12 4.66 -6.76
C GLY A 32 -6.59 4.65 -6.91
N LEU A 33 -5.87 4.12 -5.92
CA LEU A 33 -4.43 4.01 -5.92
C LEU A 33 -3.99 2.72 -6.62
N ALA A 34 -2.95 2.80 -7.46
CA ALA A 34 -2.28 1.59 -7.91
C ALA A 34 -1.39 1.05 -6.76
N MET A 35 -1.59 -0.20 -6.35
CA MET A 35 -0.77 -0.86 -5.33
C MET A 35 0.12 -1.95 -5.95
N ILE A 36 1.40 -1.97 -5.56
CA ILE A 36 2.36 -3.00 -5.96
C ILE A 36 2.90 -3.71 -4.71
N LEU A 37 2.82 -5.04 -4.72
CA LEU A 37 3.41 -5.90 -3.69
C LEU A 37 4.76 -6.44 -4.16
N THR A 38 5.84 -6.16 -3.41
CA THR A 38 7.19 -6.60 -3.79
C THR A 38 7.56 -7.98 -3.25
N GLY A 39 6.92 -8.44 -2.16
CA GLY A 39 7.31 -9.66 -1.45
C GLY A 39 8.62 -9.54 -0.67
N GLU A 40 9.32 -8.41 -0.73
CA GLU A 40 10.62 -8.20 -0.11
C GLU A 40 10.59 -7.00 0.84
N ARG A 41 11.11 -7.20 2.06
CA ARG A 41 11.12 -6.18 3.10
C ARG A 41 12.55 -5.74 3.37
N HIS A 42 12.81 -4.45 3.19
CA HIS A 42 14.08 -3.83 3.52
C HIS A 42 13.98 -3.11 4.86
N PHE A 43 14.39 -3.78 5.95
CA PHE A 43 14.58 -3.12 7.24
C PHE A 43 16.01 -2.59 7.35
N LEU A 44 16.15 -1.38 7.87
CA LEU A 44 17.41 -0.77 8.25
C LEU A 44 17.22 -0.18 9.65
N HIS A 45 18.09 -0.54 10.59
CA HIS A 45 18.04 -0.10 11.99
C HIS A 45 18.53 1.33 12.15
#